data_AF-A0A356IM04-F1
#
_entry.id   AF-A0A356IM04-F1
#
_cell.length_a   1.000
_cell.length_b   1.000
_cell.length_c   1.000
_cell.angle_alpha   90.00
_cell.angle_beta   90.00
_cell.angle_gamma   90.00
#
_symmetry.space_group_name_H-M   'P 1'
#
loop_
_entity.id
_entity.type
_entity.pdbx_description
1 polymer ?
#
loop_
_entity_poly.entity_id
_entity_poly.type
_entity_poly.pdbx_seq_one_letter_code
_entity_poly.pdbx_strand_id
1 'polypeptide(L)' 'GAVLIGTVLDELERRDLKRGLITMCAAGGMAPAMIIERV' A
#
# COMPACT_ATOMS: atom_id res chain seq x y z
N GLY A 1 -2.20 6.66 5.07
CA GLY A 1 -2.60 6.53 3.66
C GLY A 1 -1.43 6.77 2.74
N ALA A 2 -1.21 8.02 2.31
CA ALA A 2 -0.22 8.38 1.29
C ALA A 2 1.22 7.94 1.59
N VAL A 3 1.70 8.10 2.84
CA VAL A 3 3.04 7.64 3.25
C VAL A 3 3.21 6.12 3.07
N LEU A 4 2.16 5.33 3.38
CA LEU A 4 2.20 3.87 3.20
C LEU A 4 2.24 3.50 1.71
N ILE A 5 1.55 4.26 0.85
CA ILE A 5 1.59 4.05 -0.60
C ILE A 5 3.00 4.29 -1.13
N GLY A 6 3.64 5.41 -0.79
CA GLY A 6 5.02 5.69 -1.20
C GLY A 6 5.99 4.61 -0.71
N THR A 7 5.89 4.24 0.56
CA THR A 7 6.74 3.19 1.16
C THR A 7 6.58 1.85 0.42
N VAL A 8 5.35 1.44 0.10
CA VAL A 8 5.13 0.18 -0.62
C VAL A 8 5.57 0.29 -2.07
N LEU A 9 5.39 1.43 -2.75
CA LEU A 9 5.91 1.64 -4.11
C LEU A 9 7.43 1.49 -4.15
N ASP A 10 8.15 2.18 -3.25
CA ASP A 10 9.62 2.10 -3.13
C ASP A 10 10.07 0.65 -2.85
N GLU A 11 9.32 -0.09 -2.01
CA GLU A 11 9.59 -1.49 -1.70
C GLU A 11 9.35 -2.42 -2.90
N LEU A 12 8.30 -2.17 -3.70
CA LEU A 12 7.99 -2.93 -4.91
C LEU A 12 9.05 -2.70 -5.99
N GLU A 13 9.55 -1.46 -6.13
CA GLU A 13 10.68 -1.13 -7.01
C GLU A 13 11.96 -1.83 -6.57
N ARG A 14 12.33 -1.71 -5.28
CA ARG A 14 13.56 -2.31 -4.74
C ARG A 14 13.60 -3.82 -4.90
N ARG A 15 12.44 -4.49 -4.84
CA ARG A 15 12.32 -5.96 -4.88
C ARG A 15 11.92 -6.52 -6.23
N ASP A 16 11.78 -5.67 -7.25
CA ASP A 16 11.22 -6.02 -8.55
C ASP A 16 9.90 -6.82 -8.44
N LEU A 17 8.97 -6.32 -7.61
CA LEU A 17 7.64 -6.90 -7.42
C LEU A 17 6.58 -6.06 -8.13
N LYS A 18 5.47 -6.70 -8.51
CA LYS A 18 4.42 -6.05 -9.30
C LYS A 18 3.23 -5.53 -8.49
N ARG A 19 2.82 -6.22 -7.42
CA ARG A 19 1.57 -5.93 -6.69
C ARG A 19 1.81 -5.78 -5.19
N GLY A 20 1.16 -4.77 -4.60
CA GLY A 20 1.15 -4.52 -3.16
C GLY A 20 -0.27 -4.40 -2.62
N LEU A 21 -0.47 -4.83 -1.38
CA LEU A 21 -1.70 -4.61 -0.61
C LEU A 21 -1.38 -3.70 0.58
N ILE A 22 -2.18 -2.67 0.75
CA ILE A 22 -2.10 -1.74 1.88
C ILE A 22 -3.42 -1.78 2.62
N THR A 23 -3.38 -1.91 3.94
CA THR A 23 -4.53 -1.78 4.82
C THR A 23 -4.16 -0.96 6.04
N MET A 24 -5.12 -0.26 6.63
CA MET A 24 -4.93 0.50 7.85
C MET A 24 -6.23 0.59 8.65
N CYS A 25 -6.13 0.64 9.97
CA CYS A 25 -7.26 0.96 10.82
C CYS A 25 -7.54 2.48 10.79
N ALA A 26 -8.80 2.85 10.94
CA ALA A 26 -9.27 4.22 11.13
C ALA A 26 -10.32 4.28 12.25
N ALA A 27 -10.56 5.48 12.79
CA ALA A 27 -11.60 5.71 13.79
C ALA A 27 -12.99 5.27 13.27
N GLY A 28 -13.91 4.97 14.19
CA GLY A 28 -15.27 4.54 13.82
C GLY A 28 -15.37 3.08 13.35
N GLY A 29 -14.36 2.25 13.64
CA GLY A 29 -14.39 0.82 13.29
C GLY A 29 -14.16 0.54 11.81
N MET A 30 -13.53 1.46 11.08
CA MET A 30 -13.28 1.36 9.65
C MET A 30 -11.87 0.83 9.35
N ALA A 31 -11.75 0.05 8.28
CA ALA A 31 -10.46 -0.45 7.79
C ALA A 31 -10.42 -0.49 6.26
N PRO A 32 -10.00 0.59 5.58
CA PRO A 32 -9.81 0.59 4.14
C PRO A 32 -8.66 -0.32 3.70
N ALA A 33 -8.84 -1.01 2.58
CA ALA A 33 -7.83 -1.81 1.91
C ALA A 33 -7.67 -1.37 0.45
N MET A 34 -6.43 -1.31 -0.04
CA MET A 34 -6.08 -0.88 -1.39
C MET A 34 -5.06 -1.84 -2.01
N ILE A 35 -5.31 -2.27 -3.24
CA ILE A 35 -4.33 -3.00 -4.06
C ILE A 35 -3.72 -2.00 -5.04
N ILE A 36 -2.39 -1.98 -5.12
CA ILE A 36 -1.64 -1.16 -6.08
C ILE A 36 -0.80 -2.05 -6.99
N GLU A 37 -0.63 -1.61 -8.23
CA GLU A 37 0.22 -2.28 -9.22
C GLU A 37 1.30 -1.29 -9.68
N ARG A 38 2.56 -1.71 -9.64
CA ARG A 38 3.71 -0.97 -10.17
C ARG A 38 3.77 -1.16 -11.68
N VAL A 39 3.87 -0.06 -12.43
CA VAL A 39 3.98 -0.02 -13.91
C VAL A 39 5.41 0.24 -14.36
#